data_AF-A0A3D1BMC5-F1
#
_entry.id   AF-A0A3D1BMC5-F1
#
_cell.length_a   1.000
_cell.length_b   1.000
_cell.length_c   1.000
_cell.angle_alpha   90.00
_cell.angle_beta   90.00
_cell.angle_gamma   90.00
#
_symmetry.space_group_name_H-M   'P 1'
#
loop_
_entity.id
_entity.type
_entity.pdbx_description
1 polymer ?
#
loop_
_entity_poly.entity_id
_entity_poly.type
_entity_poly.pdbx_seq_one_letter_code
_entity_poly.pdbx_strand_id
1 'polypeptide(L)' 'MQELIVMAIIPLFIIIPLAFWIWALVDILKSDFTGSNKIIWLLVVIFLPLLGIILYFVIGRKQN' A
#
# COMPACT_ATOMS: atom_id res chain seq x y z
N MET A 1 -12.39 -8.39 30.41
CA MET A 1 -10.99 -8.07 30.04
C MET A 1 -10.65 -8.56 28.63
N GLN A 2 -10.98 -9.79 28.23
CA GLN A 2 -10.74 -10.31 26.87
C GLN A 2 -11.46 -9.51 25.75
N GLU A 3 -12.74 -9.16 25.94
CA GLU A 3 -13.50 -8.34 24.97
C GLU A 3 -12.81 -7.00 24.63
N LEU A 4 -12.24 -6.33 25.64
CA LEU A 4 -11.55 -5.06 25.47
C LEU A 4 -10.28 -5.20 24.61
N ILE A 5 -9.59 -6.34 24.72
CA ILE A 5 -8.40 -6.64 23.92
C ILE A 5 -8.79 -6.86 22.45
N VAL A 6 -9.86 -7.62 22.21
CA VAL A 6 -10.36 -7.90 20.85
C VAL A 6 -10.80 -6.61 20.15
N MET A 7 -11.52 -5.73 20.86
CA MET A 7 -11.94 -4.43 20.35
C MET A 7 -10.77 -3.52 19.97
N ALA A 8 -9.63 -3.62 20.66
CA ALA A 8 -8.44 -2.83 20.35
C ALA A 8 -7.64 -3.43 19.16
N ILE A 9 -7.58 -4.75 19.04
CA ILE A 9 -6.74 -5.44 18.06
C ILE A 9 -7.37 -5.50 16.66
N ILE A 10 -8.69 -5.71 16.55
CA ILE A 10 -9.36 -5.82 15.24
C ILE A 10 -9.12 -4.58 14.35
N PRO A 11 -9.26 -3.33 14.86
CA PRO A 11 -9.00 -2.14 14.06
C PRO A 11 -7.56 -2.04 13.56
N LEU A 12 -6.57 -2.50 14.34
CA LEU A 12 -5.16 -2.47 13.93
C LEU A 12 -4.92 -3.27 12.64
N PHE A 13 -5.59 -4.41 12.48
CA PHE A 13 -5.51 -5.23 11.27
C PHE A 13 -6.13 -4.58 10.03
N ILE A 14 -6.92 -3.52 10.18
CA ILE A 14 -7.52 -2.77 9.07
C ILE A 14 -6.74 -1.48 8.82
N ILE A 15 -6.45 -0.73 9.89
CA ILE A 15 -5.81 0.59 9.82
C ILE A 15 -4.37 0.46 9.32
N ILE A 16 -3.62 -0.54 9.79
CA ILE A 16 -2.21 -0.70 9.38
C ILE A 16 -2.12 -0.96 7.86
N PRO A 17 -2.78 -1.99 7.30
CA PRO A 17 -2.73 -2.22 5.85
C PRO A 17 -3.23 -1.03 5.03
N LEU A 18 -4.29 -0.36 5.50
CA LEU A 18 -4.83 0.82 4.83
C LEU A 18 -3.82 1.97 4.81
N ALA A 19 -3.12 2.21 5.91
CA ALA A 19 -2.07 3.23 5.99
C ALA A 19 -0.91 2.90 5.03
N PHE A 20 -0.46 1.65 4.97
CA PHE A 20 0.57 1.22 4.00
C PHE A 20 0.09 1.35 2.56
N TRP A 21 -1.18 1.06 2.29
CA TRP A 21 -1.78 1.19 0.96
C TRP A 21 -1.80 2.65 0.50
N ILE A 22 -2.30 3.55 1.35
CA ILE A 22 -2.30 4.99 1.07
C ILE A 22 -0.86 5.50 0.90
N TRP A 23 0.07 5.05 1.76
CA TRP A 23 1.47 5.45 1.65
C TRP A 23 2.07 5.03 0.31
N ALA A 24 1.86 3.79 -0.14
CA ALA A 24 2.32 3.32 -1.44
C ALA A 24 1.73 4.16 -2.59
N LEU A 25 0.43 4.50 -2.54
CA LEU A 25 -0.19 5.37 -3.54
C LEU A 25 0.43 6.77 -3.58
N VAL A 26 0.65 7.38 -2.41
CA VAL A 26 1.29 8.70 -2.32
C VAL A 26 2.72 8.66 -2.86
N ASP A 27 3.47 7.61 -2.55
CA ASP A 27 4.84 7.38 -3.05
C ASP A 27 4.85 7.25 -4.58
N ILE A 28 3.91 6.47 -5.16
CA ILE A 28 3.74 6.37 -6.62
C ILE A 28 3.36 7.70 -7.25
N LEU A 29 2.48 8.49 -6.62
CA LEU A 29 2.09 9.78 -7.20
C LEU A 29 3.26 10.78 -7.20
N LYS A 30 4.06 10.78 -6.13
CA LYS A 30 5.25 11.63 -5.97
C LYS A 30 6.50 11.15 -6.72
N SER A 31 6.49 9.91 -7.20
CA SER A 31 7.57 9.34 -8.01
C SER A 31 7.87 10.13 -9.28
N ASP A 32 9.11 10.05 -9.75
CA ASP A 32 9.57 10.58 -11.05
C ASP A 32 9.29 9.59 -12.20
N PHE A 33 8.45 8.58 -11.97
CA PHE A 33 8.03 7.64 -13.01
C PHE A 33 7.49 8.36 -14.24
N THR A 34 8.07 8.06 -15.39
CA THR A 34 7.65 8.59 -16.69
C THR A 34 6.76 7.59 -17.42
N GLY A 35 5.79 8.11 -18.19
CA GLY A 35 4.92 7.31 -19.06
C GLY A 35 4.10 6.23 -18.33
N SER A 36 4.11 5.02 -18.89
CA SER A 36 3.24 3.92 -18.45
C SER A 36 3.58 3.36 -17.07
N ASN A 37 4.81 3.51 -16.57
CA ASN A 37 5.24 2.92 -15.30
C ASN A 37 4.42 3.45 -14.11
N LYS A 38 4.10 4.75 -14.10
CA LYS A 38 3.27 5.35 -13.04
C LYS A 38 1.88 4.72 -13.02
N ILE A 39 1.28 4.54 -14.20
CA ILE A 39 -0.06 3.96 -14.35
C ILE A 39 -0.04 2.48 -13.95
N ILE A 40 0.96 1.71 -14.40
CA ILE A 40 1.10 0.29 -14.05
C ILE A 40 1.17 0.13 -12.53
N TRP A 41 1.99 0.91 -11.83
CA TRP A 41 2.11 0.80 -10.38
C TRP A 41 0.84 1.24 -9.64
N LEU A 42 0.16 2.29 -10.10
CA LEU A 42 -1.14 2.67 -9.55
C LEU A 42 -2.17 1.53 -9.70
N LEU A 43 -2.26 0.93 -10.88
CA LEU A 43 -3.19 -0.19 -11.13
C LEU A 43 -2.85 -1.40 -10.27
N VAL A 44 -1.57 -1.77 -10.19
CA VAL A 44 -1.12 -2.91 -9.36
C VAL A 44 -1.47 -2.67 -7.89
N VAL A 45 -1.15 -1.51 -7.33
CA VAL A 45 -1.46 -1.22 -5.92
C VAL A 45 -2.97 -1.15 -5.68
N ILE A 46 -3.76 -0.58 -6.60
CA ILE A 46 -5.21 -0.44 -6.43
C ILE A 46 -5.93 -1.79 -6.51
N PHE A 47 -5.63 -2.61 -7.52
CA PHE A 47 -6.33 -3.88 -7.76
C PHE A 47 -5.78 -5.04 -6.92
N LEU A 48 -4.56 -4.91 -6.40
CA LEU A 48 -3.93 -5.89 -5.54
C LEU A 48 -3.42 -5.15 -4.29
N PRO A 49 -4.23 -4.86 -3.25
CA PRO A 49 -3.81 -3.98 -2.16
C PRO A 49 -2.58 -4.51 -1.42
N LEU A 50 -2.69 -5.68 -0.79
CA LEU A 50 -1.57 -6.25 -0.02
C LEU A 50 -0.40 -6.66 -0.92
N LEU A 51 -0.68 -7.41 -1.99
CA LEU A 51 0.36 -7.90 -2.90
C LEU A 51 1.01 -6.75 -3.68
N GLY A 52 0.22 -5.80 -4.15
CA GLY A 52 0.68 -4.63 -4.90
C GLY A 52 1.52 -3.69 -4.06
N ILE A 53 1.19 -3.47 -2.78
CA ILE A 53 2.08 -2.74 -1.85
C ILE A 53 3.44 -3.43 -1.78
N ILE A 54 3.47 -4.76 -1.59
CA ILE A 54 4.72 -5.53 -1.49
C ILE A 54 5.51 -5.43 -2.79
N LEU A 55 4.87 -5.68 -3.93
CA LEU A 55 5.50 -5.60 -5.26
C LEU A 55 6.04 -4.21 -5.53
N TYR A 56 5.26 -3.16 -5.21
CA TYR A 56 5.69 -1.78 -5.38
C TYR A 56 6.92 -1.47 -4.54
N PHE A 57 6.92 -1.86 -3.27
CA PHE A 57 8.05 -1.53 -2.40
C PHE A 57 9.33 -2.33 -2.67
N VAL A 58 9.21 -3.55 -3.20
CA VAL A 58 10.36 -4.41 -3.52
C VAL A 58 10.91 -4.12 -4.93
N ILE A 59 10.01 -3.88 -5.89
CA ILE A 59 10.34 -3.77 -7.32
C ILE A 59 10.12 -2.34 -7.81
N GLY A 60 8.92 -1.79 -7.59
CA GLY A 60 8.53 -0.47 -8.12
C GLY A 60 9.39 0.68 -7.64
N ARG A 61 9.70 0.78 -6.34
CA ARG A 61 10.56 1.82 -5.78
C ARG A 61 11.98 1.85 -6.38
N LYS A 62 12.47 0.73 -6.92
CA LYS A 62 13.79 0.68 -7.58
C LYS A 62 13.77 1.26 -8.99
N GLN A 63 12.58 1.50 -9.55
CA GLN A 63 12.38 2.09 -10.87
C GLN A 63 12.15 3.61 -10.77
N ASN A 64 12.05 4.13 -9.54
CA ASN A 64 11.69 5.52 -9.24
C ASN A 64 12.95 6.38 -9.24
#